data_AF-A0A7X0HRN3-F1
#
_entry.id   AF-A0A7X0HRN3-F1
#
_cell.length_a   1.000
_cell.length_b   1.000
_cell.length_c   1.000
_cell.angle_alpha   90.00
_cell.angle_beta   90.00
_cell.angle_gamma   90.00
#
_symmetry.space_group_name_H-M   'P 1'
#
loop_
_entity.id
_entity.type
_entity.pdbx_description
1 polymer ?
#
loop_
_entity_poly.entity_id
_entity_poly.type
_entity_poly.pdbx_seq_one_letter_code
_entity_poly.pdbx_strand_id
1 'polypeptide(L)' 'MGRRKKAKYNIGDTVVITIYGTVGKVTDVNFLFLLERKSGIIHVKNRGDTVWH' A
#
# COMPACT_ATOMS: atom_id res chain seq x y z
N MET A 1 2.77 -14.80 -22.93
CA MET A 1 3.19 -13.77 -21.94
C MET A 1 2.41 -14.00 -20.65
N GLY A 2 3.08 -14.42 -19.57
CA GLY A 2 2.42 -14.81 -18.32
C GLY A 2 1.72 -13.64 -17.62
N ARG A 3 0.52 -13.88 -17.09
CA ARG A 3 -0.27 -12.92 -16.29
C ARG A 3 0.61 -12.27 -15.21
N ARG A 4 1.04 -11.03 -15.43
CA ARG A 4 1.64 -10.21 -14.36
C ARG A 4 0.58 -10.04 -13.26
N LYS A 5 0.94 -10.33 -12.01
CA LYS A 5 0.06 -10.01 -10.88
C LYS A 5 -0.12 -8.49 -10.86
N LYS A 6 -1.36 -8.03 -11.03
CA LYS A 6 -1.70 -6.61 -10.89
C LYS A 6 -1.77 -6.28 -9.40
N ALA A 7 -1.21 -5.14 -9.00
CA ALA A 7 -1.38 -4.64 -7.65
C ALA A 7 -2.88 -4.44 -7.35
N LYS A 8 -3.28 -4.70 -6.11
CA LYS A 8 -4.68 -4.51 -5.67
C LYS A 8 -5.03 -3.02 -5.54
N TYR A 9 -4.04 -2.19 -5.23
CA TYR A 9 -4.16 -0.75 -5.01
C TYR A 9 -3.16 -0.02 -5.91
N ASN A 10 -3.49 1.21 -6.28
CA ASN A 10 -2.63 2.10 -7.06
C ASN A 10 -2.17 3.28 -6.20
N ILE A 11 -1.08 3.91 -6.62
CA ILE A 11 -0.63 5.17 -6.02
C ILE A 11 -1.74 6.21 -6.18
N GLY A 12 -2.06 6.89 -5.08
CA GLY A 12 -3.11 7.90 -5.04
C GLY A 12 -4.45 7.42 -4.49
N ASP A 13 -4.66 6.10 -4.40
CA ASP A 13 -5.87 5.53 -3.80
C ASP A 13 -5.97 5.93 -2.32
N THR A 14 -7.18 6.28 -1.89
CA THR A 14 -7.49 6.45 -0.47
C THR A 14 -7.92 5.11 0.10
N VAL A 15 -7.24 4.66 1.14
CA VAL A 15 -7.49 3.37 1.79
C VAL A 15 -7.85 3.58 3.26
N VAL A 16 -8.73 2.72 3.75
CA VAL A 16 -9.09 2.62 5.17
C VAL A 16 -8.38 1.39 5.73
N ILE A 17 -7.54 1.57 6.74
CA ILE A 17 -6.82 0.49 7.41
C ILE A 17 -7.57 0.14 8.68
N THR A 18 -8.58 -0.74 8.55
CA THR A 18 -9.55 -1.04 9.62
C THR A 18 -8.91 -1.55 10.90
N ILE A 19 -7.83 -2.34 10.80
CA ILE A 19 -7.11 -2.85 11.97
C ILE A 19 -6.49 -1.75 12.84
N TYR A 20 -6.19 -0.59 12.26
CA TYR A 20 -5.61 0.56 12.96
C TYR A 20 -6.57 1.75 13.04
N GLY A 21 -7.76 1.65 12.44
CA GLY A 21 -8.75 2.73 12.41
C GLY A 21 -8.28 3.99 11.66
N THR A 22 -7.30 3.86 10.75
CA THR A 22 -6.73 5.02 10.04
C THR A 22 -7.20 5.10 8.60
N VAL A 23 -7.18 6.33 8.05
CA VAL A 23 -7.40 6.62 6.64
C VAL A 23 -6.16 7.30 6.08
N GLY A 24 -5.68 6.81 4.95
CA GLY A 24 -4.47 7.33 4.33
C GLY A 24 -4.48 7.19 2.82
N LYS A 25 -3.47 7.79 2.20
CA LYS A 25 -3.26 7.76 0.75
C LYS A 25 -2.08 6.86 0.44
N VAL A 26 -2.23 5.96 -0.54
CA VAL A 26 -1.14 5.12 -1.03
C VAL A 26 -0.12 6.02 -1.74
N THR A 27 1.12 5.98 -1.29
CA THR A 27 2.23 6.77 -1.87
C THR A 27 3.19 5.93 -2.70
N ASP A 28 3.30 4.64 -2.40
CA ASP A 28 4.19 3.72 -3.11
C ASP A 28 3.64 2.27 -3.09
N VAL A 29 3.96 1.51 -4.14
CA VAL A 29 3.55 0.10 -4.29
C VAL A 29 4.76 -0.72 -4.72
N ASN A 30 5.17 -1.66 -3.89
CA ASN A 30 6.32 -2.52 -4.13
C ASN A 30 5.93 -4.01 -4.08
N PHE A 31 6.67 -4.86 -4.80
CA PHE A 31 6.47 -6.31 -4.81
C PHE A 31 7.65 -7.00 -4.16
N LEU A 32 7.37 -7.75 -3.08
CA LEU A 32 8.37 -8.59 -2.43
C LEU A 32 8.25 -10.02 -2.96
N PHE A 33 9.35 -10.51 -3.53
CA PHE A 33 9.50 -11.88 -4.01
C PHE A 33 10.36 -12.66 -3.02
N LEU A 34 9.74 -13.52 -2.22
CA LEU A 34 10.44 -14.40 -1.28
C LEU A 34 10.19 -15.84 -1.70
N LEU A 35 11.21 -16.51 -2.28
CA LEU A 35 11.19 -17.90 -2.73
C LEU A 35 9.87 -18.29 -3.46
N GLU A 36 8.88 -18.79 -2.73
CA GLU A 36 7.58 -19.25 -3.25
C GLU A 36 6.39 -18.29 -2.98
N ARG A 37 6.60 -17.23 -2.18
CA ARG A 37 5.59 -16.23 -1.83
C ARG A 37 5.82 -14.93 -2.60
N LYS A 38 4.77 -14.45 -3.26
CA LYS A 38 4.70 -13.11 -3.86
C LYS A 38 3.75 -12.25 -3.06
N SER A 39 4.27 -11.28 -2.30
CA SER A 39 3.48 -10.30 -1.54
C SER A 39 3.61 -8.91 -2.16
N GLY A 40 2.55 -8.11 -2.02
CA GLY A 40 2.58 -6.68 -2.32
C GLY A 40 2.72 -5.91 -1.02
N ILE A 41 3.61 -4.94 -0.99
CA ILE A 41 3.79 -3.99 0.11
C ILE A 41 3.34 -2.64 -0.40
N ILE A 42 2.53 -1.92 0.38
CA ILE A 42 2.12 -0.55 0.07
C ILE A 42 2.60 0.38 1.17
N HIS A 43 3.07 1.55 0.78
CA HIS A 43 3.36 2.63 1.70
C HIS A 43 2.14 3.57 1.73
N VAL A 44 1.65 3.87 2.93
CA VAL A 44 0.47 4.71 3.14
C VAL A 44 0.83 5.86 4.06
N LYS A 45 0.54 7.09 3.62
CA LYS A 45 0.61 8.28 4.46
C LYS A 45 -0.75 8.54 5.08
N ASN A 46 -0.86 8.57 6.41
CA ASN A 46 -2.11 8.86 7.08
C ASN A 46 -2.42 10.36 6.96
N ARG A 47 -3.71 10.71 6.99
CA ARG A 47 -4.14 12.12 6.98
C ARG A 47 -3.59 12.94 8.15
N GLY A 48 -3.32 12.32 9.30
CA GLY A 48 -2.84 13.00 10.50
C GLY A 48 -1.33 13.28 10.51
N ASP A 49 -0.55 12.70 9.60
CA ASP A 49 0.92 12.69 9.69
C ASP A 49 1.58 14.04 9.29
N THR A 50 0.79 15.03 8.85
CA THR A 50 1.31 16.36 8.45
C THR A 50 1.51 17.34 9.62
N VAL A 51 1.29 16.90 10.87
CA VAL A 51 1.38 17.78 12.04
C VAL A 51 2.38 17.20 13.04
N TRP A 52 3.66 17.38 12.77
CA TRP A 52 4.70 17.34 13.80
C TRP A 52 5.52 18.63 13.64
N HIS A 53 5.41 19.51 14.63
CA HIS A 53 6.23 20.70 14.79
C HIS A 53 7.64 20.33 15.24
#